data_AF-A0A4Y8M201-F1
#
_entry.id   AF-A0A4Y8M201-F1
#
_cell.length_a   1.000
_cell.length_b   1.000
_cell.length_c   1.000
_cell.angle_alpha   90.00
_cell.angle_beta   90.00
_cell.angle_gamma   90.00
#
_symmetry.space_group_name_H-M   'P 1'
#
loop_
_entity.id
_entity.type
_entity.pdbx_description
1 polymer ?
#
loop_
_entity_poly.entity_id
_entity_poly.type
_entity_poly.pdbx_seq_one_letter_code
_entity_poly.pdbx_strand_id
1 'polypeptide(L)'
;MKKNNKTAMAMSVAVLTLVLMGTACNNANNNANSSPSASPSVSASPSPSASAPTESEVASPSASPEIIDATGKYAGLQDNHTIEITTDKGPTAFQVSPEISEKVGSWEEETPVKFQYKSEILEANGEKVDQLTILSIDKQ
;
A
#
# COMPACT_ATOMS: atom_id res chain seq x y z
N MET A 1 34.95 14.54 38.03
CA MET A 1 36.10 14.79 37.12
C MET A 1 35.56 15.18 35.74
N LYS A 2 36.27 16.11 35.11
CA LYS A 2 35.92 16.91 33.93
C LYS A 2 36.63 16.33 32.70
N LYS A 3 35.93 16.15 31.56
CA LYS A 3 36.29 16.78 30.28
C LYS A 3 35.27 16.47 29.17
N ASN A 4 34.77 17.55 28.61
CA ASN A 4 34.00 17.70 27.39
C ASN A 4 34.98 17.95 26.24
N ASN A 5 34.85 17.20 25.15
CA ASN A 5 35.60 17.40 23.89
C ASN A 5 34.64 17.85 22.78
N LYS A 6 34.59 19.18 22.58
CA LYS A 6 34.19 19.78 21.31
C LYS A 6 35.28 19.47 20.27
N THR A 7 34.89 18.95 19.11
CA THR A 7 35.59 19.22 17.85
C THR A 7 34.57 19.25 16.72
N ALA A 8 34.30 20.47 16.26
CA ALA A 8 33.63 20.77 15.02
C ALA A 8 34.61 20.55 13.86
N MET A 9 34.13 19.97 12.76
CA MET A 9 34.82 19.88 11.46
C MET A 9 33.69 19.87 10.41
N ALA A 10 33.29 21.04 9.89
CA ALA A 10 33.83 21.73 8.72
C ALA A 10 33.47 21.07 7.37
N MET A 11 32.44 21.65 6.73
CA MET A 11 32.28 22.00 5.31
C MET A 11 32.81 21.04 4.21
N SER A 12 31.90 20.59 3.34
CA SER A 12 32.05 20.81 1.89
C SER A 12 30.72 20.62 1.17
N VAL A 13 30.20 21.75 0.69
CA VAL A 13 29.09 21.86 -0.27
C VAL A 13 29.66 21.55 -1.65
N ALA A 14 29.20 20.48 -2.28
CA ALA A 14 29.37 20.25 -3.71
C ALA A 14 27.98 20.26 -4.36
N VAL A 15 27.54 21.46 -4.73
CA VAL A 15 26.43 21.64 -5.67
C VAL A 15 26.96 21.25 -7.04
N LEU A 16 26.52 20.11 -7.56
CA LEU A 16 26.70 19.77 -8.97
C LEU A 16 25.32 19.58 -9.62
N THR A 17 24.69 20.71 -9.90
CA THR A 17 23.52 20.82 -10.77
C THR A 17 23.92 20.44 -12.19
N LEU A 18 23.44 19.30 -12.69
CA LEU A 18 23.41 18.99 -14.12
C LEU A 18 21.96 19.01 -14.60
N VAL A 19 21.57 20.13 -15.19
CA VAL A 19 20.35 20.32 -15.98
C VAL A 19 20.60 19.71 -17.37
N LEU A 20 19.74 18.82 -17.83
CA LEU A 20 19.62 18.45 -19.24
C LEU A 20 18.16 18.57 -19.66
N MET A 21 17.92 19.59 -20.49
CA MET A 21 16.64 19.94 -21.11
C MET A 21 16.38 19.09 -22.36
N GLY A 22 15.16 18.56 -22.45
CA GLY A 22 14.27 18.60 -23.62
C GLY A 22 14.62 17.85 -24.91
N THR A 23 13.74 16.91 -25.30
CA THR A 23 13.23 16.80 -26.68
C THR A 23 11.75 16.41 -26.67
N ALA A 24 10.93 17.26 -27.30
CA ALA A 24 9.56 16.96 -27.69
C ALA A 24 9.57 16.30 -29.07
N CYS A 25 8.81 15.22 -29.25
CA CYS A 25 8.34 14.78 -30.56
C CYS A 25 6.85 14.45 -30.48
N ASN A 26 6.09 15.46 -30.85
CA ASN A 26 4.70 15.43 -31.31
C ASN A 26 4.58 14.51 -32.53
N ASN A 27 3.78 13.45 -32.44
CA ASN A 27 3.31 12.71 -33.62
C ASN A 27 1.78 12.64 -33.61
N ALA A 28 1.18 13.63 -34.26
CA ALA A 28 -0.20 13.56 -34.70
C ALA A 28 -0.30 12.59 -35.88
N ASN A 29 -1.13 11.56 -35.77
CA ASN A 29 -1.86 11.09 -36.95
C ASN A 29 -3.21 10.51 -36.55
N ASN A 30 -4.24 11.09 -37.17
CA ASN A 30 -5.63 10.70 -37.09
C ASN A 30 -5.85 9.37 -37.82
N ASN A 31 -6.75 8.53 -37.33
CA ASN A 31 -7.71 7.91 -38.24
C ASN A 31 -9.06 7.67 -37.56
N ALA A 32 -10.10 8.11 -38.25
CA ALA A 32 -11.48 8.05 -37.87
C ALA A 32 -12.07 6.65 -38.09
N ASN A 33 -13.16 6.35 -37.37
CA ASN A 33 -14.49 6.17 -37.97
C ASN A 33 -15.28 4.95 -37.46
N SER A 34 -16.43 5.26 -36.83
CA SER A 34 -17.73 4.55 -36.82
C SER A 34 -17.83 3.18 -36.12
N SER A 35 -18.86 2.83 -35.35
CA SER A 35 -20.24 3.32 -35.17
C SER A 35 -20.78 2.79 -33.83
N PRO A 36 -21.75 3.45 -33.17
CA PRO A 36 -22.38 2.95 -31.95
C PRO A 36 -23.49 1.94 -32.25
N SER A 37 -23.64 0.92 -31.40
CA SER A 37 -24.89 0.16 -31.29
C SER A 37 -25.28 0.13 -29.81
N ALA A 38 -26.42 0.75 -29.52
CA ALA A 38 -27.06 0.75 -28.22
C ALA A 38 -28.18 -0.29 -28.22
N SER A 39 -28.31 -1.09 -27.16
CA SER A 39 -29.58 -1.16 -26.41
C SER A 39 -29.53 -2.10 -25.21
N PRO A 40 -30.45 -1.89 -24.24
CA PRO A 40 -30.30 -2.29 -22.84
C PRO A 40 -31.08 -3.58 -22.51
N SER A 41 -30.79 -4.16 -21.35
CA SER A 41 -31.83 -4.87 -20.58
C SER A 41 -31.53 -4.81 -19.10
N VAL A 42 -32.43 -4.10 -18.42
CA VAL A 42 -32.62 -4.09 -16.98
C VAL A 42 -33.46 -5.32 -16.63
N SER A 43 -33.10 -6.05 -15.57
CA SER A 43 -34.11 -6.76 -14.80
C SER A 43 -33.65 -6.88 -13.35
N ALA A 44 -34.53 -6.48 -12.45
CA ALA A 44 -34.29 -6.30 -11.03
C ALA A 44 -35.00 -7.38 -10.20
N SER A 45 -34.43 -7.61 -9.01
CA SER A 45 -35.15 -7.89 -7.75
C SER A 45 -35.54 -9.36 -7.44
N PRO A 46 -35.94 -9.71 -6.19
CA PRO A 46 -35.07 -9.89 -5.01
C PRO A 46 -35.36 -11.22 -4.26
N SER A 47 -34.55 -11.64 -3.28
CA SER A 47 -35.00 -12.05 -1.93
C SER A 47 -33.90 -12.75 -1.09
N PRO A 48 -34.03 -12.72 0.25
CA PRO A 48 -32.96 -13.02 1.20
C PRO A 48 -32.95 -14.48 1.66
N SER A 49 -31.80 -14.95 2.12
CA SER A 49 -31.75 -16.04 3.10
C SER A 49 -30.65 -15.75 4.10
N ALA A 50 -31.12 -15.48 5.33
CA ALA A 50 -30.33 -15.60 6.52
C ALA A 50 -29.92 -17.06 6.71
N SER A 51 -28.62 -17.28 6.88
CA SER A 51 -28.10 -18.46 7.56
C SER A 51 -26.96 -17.98 8.44
N ALA A 52 -27.18 -18.07 9.75
CA ALA A 52 -26.14 -17.92 10.76
C ALA A 52 -25.02 -18.94 10.50
N PRO A 53 -23.74 -18.61 10.71
CA PRO A 53 -22.71 -19.62 10.81
C PRO A 53 -22.77 -20.19 12.23
N THR A 54 -23.23 -21.43 12.33
CA THR A 54 -23.01 -22.29 13.48
C THR A 54 -21.51 -22.51 13.63
N GLU A 55 -20.97 -22.21 14.81
CA GLU A 55 -19.65 -22.66 15.24
C GLU A 55 -19.51 -24.16 15.01
N SER A 56 -18.44 -24.54 14.32
CA SER A 56 -17.86 -25.88 14.38
C SER A 56 -16.37 -25.70 14.21
N GLU A 57 -15.70 -25.50 15.34
CA GLU A 57 -14.26 -25.68 15.48
C GLU A 57 -13.89 -27.08 14.97
N VAL A 58 -13.10 -27.10 13.91
CA VAL A 58 -12.26 -28.23 13.56
C VAL A 58 -10.83 -27.71 13.63
N ALA A 59 -10.19 -27.94 14.77
CA ALA A 59 -8.77 -27.72 14.95
C ALA A 59 -7.99 -28.60 13.95
N SER A 60 -7.43 -27.97 12.94
CA SER A 60 -6.50 -28.57 11.98
C SER A 60 -5.14 -27.88 12.15
N PRO A 61 -4.01 -28.60 12.23
CA PRO A 61 -2.69 -27.98 12.34
C PRO A 61 -2.25 -27.51 10.96
N SER A 62 -2.90 -26.45 10.49
CA SER A 62 -2.39 -25.58 9.44
C SER A 62 -2.45 -24.20 10.05
N ALA A 63 -1.32 -23.72 10.59
CA ALA A 63 -1.24 -22.35 11.09
C ALA A 63 -1.37 -21.42 9.89
N SER A 64 -2.62 -21.14 9.50
CA SER A 64 -2.94 -20.06 8.59
C SER A 64 -2.39 -18.78 9.22
N PRO A 65 -1.72 -17.91 8.45
CA PRO A 65 -1.20 -16.67 9.01
C PRO A 65 -2.35 -15.91 9.68
N GLU A 66 -2.10 -15.46 10.91
CA GLU A 66 -3.06 -14.69 11.67
C GLU A 66 -3.36 -13.38 10.93
N ILE A 67 -4.65 -13.10 10.71
CA ILE A 67 -5.11 -11.84 10.13
C ILE A 67 -5.33 -10.88 11.29
N ILE A 68 -4.67 -9.73 11.24
CA ILE A 68 -4.64 -8.74 12.30
C ILE A 68 -5.38 -7.50 11.81
N ASP A 69 -6.40 -7.08 12.55
CA ASP A 69 -7.08 -5.79 12.36
C ASP A 69 -6.26 -4.67 13.03
N ALA A 70 -6.06 -3.56 12.32
CA ALA A 70 -5.32 -2.41 12.81
C ALA A 70 -5.89 -1.08 12.29
N THR A 71 -5.43 0.00 12.91
CA THR A 71 -5.75 1.38 12.54
C THR A 71 -4.48 2.21 12.49
N GLY A 72 -4.48 3.27 11.69
CA GLY A 72 -3.35 4.18 11.62
C GLY A 72 -3.63 5.38 10.74
N LYS A 73 -2.55 6.05 10.34
CA LYS A 73 -2.59 7.18 9.40
C LYS A 73 -1.79 6.82 8.16
N TYR A 74 -2.43 6.86 7.01
CA TYR A 74 -1.77 6.64 5.73
C TYR A 74 -0.71 7.72 5.51
N ALA A 75 0.55 7.32 5.33
CA ALA A 75 1.68 8.23 5.11
C ALA A 75 2.08 8.32 3.63
N GLY A 76 1.70 7.34 2.80
CA GLY A 76 1.97 7.36 1.36
C GLY A 76 2.37 6.00 0.79
N LEU A 77 2.59 5.97 -0.52
CA LEU A 77 3.27 4.87 -1.23
C LEU A 77 4.77 5.18 -1.26
N GLN A 78 5.60 4.24 -0.82
CA GLN A 78 7.04 4.30 -1.05
C GLN A 78 7.37 3.86 -2.48
N ASP A 79 6.64 2.86 -2.96
CA ASP A 79 6.66 2.33 -4.32
C ASP A 79 5.32 1.63 -4.62
N ASN A 80 5.14 1.06 -5.81
CA ASN A 80 3.87 0.44 -6.21
C ASN A 80 3.47 -0.80 -5.39
N HIS A 81 4.36 -1.35 -4.57
CA HIS A 81 4.13 -2.54 -3.74
C HIS A 81 4.31 -2.28 -2.24
N THR A 82 4.66 -1.05 -1.85
CA THR A 82 4.94 -0.72 -0.44
C THR A 82 4.22 0.55 -0.04
N ILE A 83 3.35 0.47 0.98
CA ILE A 83 2.76 1.64 1.62
C ILE A 83 3.38 1.85 3.00
N GLU A 84 3.40 3.09 3.45
CA GLU A 84 3.72 3.44 4.84
C GLU A 84 2.44 3.86 5.58
N ILE A 85 2.24 3.28 6.78
CA ILE A 85 1.21 3.70 7.72
C ILE A 85 1.87 4.05 9.04
N THR A 86 1.57 5.23 9.57
CA THR A 86 1.92 5.58 10.94
C THR A 86 0.96 4.86 11.89
N THR A 87 1.47 3.84 12.59
CA THR A 87 0.76 3.06 13.62
C THR A 87 1.07 3.62 15.02
N ASP A 88 0.56 2.98 16.07
CA ASP A 88 0.92 3.28 17.46
C ASP A 88 2.42 3.03 17.76
N LYS A 89 3.09 2.20 16.95
CA LYS A 89 4.52 1.92 17.03
C LYS A 89 5.38 2.89 16.20
N GLY A 90 4.76 3.78 15.44
CA GLY A 90 5.41 4.71 14.51
C GLY A 90 5.23 4.33 13.04
N PRO A 91 5.97 4.99 12.12
CA PRO A 91 5.92 4.70 10.69
C PRO A 91 6.29 3.23 10.43
N THR A 92 5.40 2.51 9.75
CA THR A 92 5.55 1.08 9.47
C THR A 92 5.26 0.83 7.99
N ALA A 93 6.18 0.16 7.31
CA ALA A 93 6.02 -0.23 5.92
C ALA A 93 5.27 -1.56 5.79
N PHE A 94 4.32 -1.61 4.87
CA PHE A 94 3.54 -2.80 4.55
C PHE A 94 3.61 -3.09 3.07
N GLN A 95 3.73 -4.36 2.72
CA GLN A 95 3.55 -4.83 1.36
C GLN A 95 2.07 -4.77 0.98
N VAL A 96 1.80 -4.42 -0.28
CA VAL A 96 0.45 -4.29 -0.83
C VAL A 96 0.35 -4.93 -2.21
N SER A 97 -0.86 -5.36 -2.55
CA SER A 97 -1.19 -5.73 -3.92
C SER A 97 -1.29 -4.48 -4.82
N PRO A 98 -1.19 -4.63 -6.15
CA PRO A 98 -1.42 -3.53 -7.08
C PRO A 98 -2.81 -2.88 -6.91
N GLU A 99 -3.84 -3.68 -6.64
CA GLU A 99 -5.21 -3.19 -6.40
C GLU A 99 -5.27 -2.25 -5.19
N ILE A 100 -4.59 -2.59 -4.08
CA ILE A 100 -4.52 -1.74 -2.90
C ILE A 100 -3.72 -0.47 -3.22
N SER A 101 -2.59 -0.60 -3.91
CA SER A 101 -1.76 0.54 -4.33
C SER A 101 -2.55 1.55 -5.18
N GLU A 102 -3.30 1.07 -6.16
CA GLU A 102 -4.18 1.89 -6.99
C GLU A 102 -5.30 2.57 -6.17
N LYS A 103 -5.91 1.82 -5.24
CA LYS A 103 -6.96 2.34 -4.35
C LYS A 103 -6.47 3.50 -3.50
N VAL A 104 -5.27 3.39 -2.93
CA VAL A 104 -4.70 4.41 -2.01
C VAL A 104 -3.92 5.50 -2.73
N GLY A 105 -3.56 5.33 -4.00
CA GLY A 105 -2.75 6.29 -4.76
C GLY A 105 -3.37 7.68 -4.95
N SER A 106 -4.67 7.83 -4.67
CA SER A 106 -5.38 9.12 -4.67
C SER A 106 -5.67 9.66 -3.26
N TRP A 107 -5.19 9.00 -2.21
CA TRP A 107 -5.42 9.42 -0.84
C TRP A 107 -4.36 10.42 -0.40
N GLU A 108 -4.79 11.43 0.33
CA GLU A 108 -3.88 12.39 0.95
C GLU A 108 -3.15 11.73 2.13
N GLU A 109 -1.92 12.18 2.40
CA GLU A 109 -1.20 11.83 3.62
C GLU A 109 -2.03 12.20 4.87
N GLU A 110 -1.73 11.55 5.99
CA GLU A 110 -2.42 11.68 7.27
C GLU A 110 -3.88 11.19 7.30
N THR A 111 -4.40 10.66 6.18
CA THR A 111 -5.74 10.05 6.09
C THR A 111 -5.86 8.93 7.13
N PRO A 112 -6.83 9.00 8.07
CA PRO A 112 -7.10 7.92 9.01
C PRO A 112 -7.60 6.67 8.28
N VAL A 113 -7.02 5.52 8.62
CA VAL A 113 -7.31 4.25 7.97
C VAL A 113 -7.55 3.12 8.96
N LYS A 114 -8.40 2.18 8.56
CA LYS A 114 -8.53 0.85 9.15
C LYS A 114 -8.08 -0.16 8.12
N PHE A 115 -7.36 -1.18 8.54
CA PHE A 115 -6.78 -2.16 7.62
C PHE A 115 -6.60 -3.51 8.30
N GLN A 116 -6.57 -4.55 7.47
CA GLN A 116 -6.19 -5.90 7.87
C GLN A 116 -4.87 -6.26 7.24
N TYR A 117 -4.00 -6.91 8.01
CA TYR A 117 -2.73 -7.40 7.49
C TYR A 117 -2.38 -8.78 8.06
N LYS A 118 -1.45 -9.47 7.40
CA LYS A 118 -0.80 -10.68 7.91
C LYS A 118 0.70 -10.42 8.10
N SER A 119 1.30 -11.17 9.03
CA SER A 119 2.76 -11.23 9.25
C SER A 119 3.27 -12.60 8.79
N GLU A 120 4.32 -12.59 7.99
CA GLU A 120 4.97 -13.80 7.46
C GLU A 120 6.48 -13.70 7.69
N ILE A 121 7.07 -14.72 8.33
CA ILE A 121 8.53 -14.80 8.46
C ILE A 121 9.10 -15.38 7.16
N LEU A 122 9.87 -14.58 6.44
CA LEU A 122 10.59 -14.99 5.24
C LEU A 122 12.06 -15.24 5.56
N GLU A 123 12.64 -16.27 4.97
CA GLU A 123 14.09 -16.47 5.02
C GLU A 123 14.75 -15.89 3.77
N ALA A 124 15.57 -14.86 3.95
CA ALA A 124 16.34 -14.22 2.89
C ALA A 124 17.83 -14.22 3.29
N ASN A 125 18.67 -14.85 2.46
CA ASN A 125 20.13 -14.95 2.70
C ASN A 125 20.50 -15.57 4.07
N GLY A 126 19.67 -16.47 4.60
CA GLY A 126 19.88 -17.10 5.91
C GLY A 126 19.42 -16.24 7.11
N GLU A 127 18.81 -15.08 6.85
CA GLU A 127 18.19 -14.24 7.87
C GLU A 127 16.66 -14.35 7.82
N LYS A 128 16.02 -14.31 8.99
CA LYS A 128 14.57 -14.29 9.13
C LYS A 128 14.08 -12.84 9.17
N VAL A 129 13.23 -12.48 8.21
CA VAL A 129 12.64 -11.16 8.07
C VAL A 129 11.13 -11.28 8.27
N ASP A 130 10.55 -10.43 9.11
CA ASP A 130 9.11 -10.32 9.24
C ASP A 130 8.55 -9.43 8.12
N GLN A 131 7.71 -10.00 7.26
CA GLN A 131 7.01 -9.30 6.20
C GLN A 131 5.56 -9.04 6.59
N LEU A 132 5.19 -7.77 6.64
CA LEU A 132 3.82 -7.33 6.89
C LEU A 132 3.13 -7.09 5.55
N THR A 133 2.00 -7.75 5.29
CA THR A 133 1.25 -7.61 4.04
C THR A 133 -0.20 -7.23 4.32
N ILE A 134 -0.64 -6.10 3.77
CA ILE A 134 -2.04 -5.65 3.90
C ILE A 134 -2.93 -6.46 2.95
N LEU A 135 -4.05 -6.93 3.50
CA LEU A 135 -5.09 -7.69 2.82
C LEU A 135 -6.28 -6.80 2.43
N SER A 136 -6.59 -5.79 3.26
CA SER A 136 -7.63 -4.81 3.00
C SER A 136 -7.31 -3.50 3.72
N ILE A 137 -7.72 -2.38 3.15
CA ILE A 137 -7.56 -1.05 3.74
C ILE A 137 -8.69 -0.12 3.29
N ASP A 138 -9.25 0.63 4.22
CA ASP A 138 -10.29 1.62 3.97
C ASP A 138 -10.04 2.87 4.81
N LYS A 139 -10.51 4.02 4.32
CA LYS A 139 -10.59 5.24 5.14
C LYS A 139 -11.54 5.00 6.32
N GLN A 140 -11.22 5.59 7.47
CA GLN A 140 -12.12 5.62 8.63
C GLN A 140 -13.18 6.72 8.52
#